data_AF-A0A3S4IVL3-F1
#
_entry.id   AF-A0A3S4IVL3-F1
#
_cell.length_a   1.000
_cell.length_b   1.000
_cell.length_c   1.000
_cell.angle_alpha   90.00
_cell.angle_beta   90.00
_cell.angle_gamma   90.00
#
_symmetry.space_group_name_H-M   'P 1'
#
loop_
_entity.id
_entity.type
_entity.pdbx_description
1 polymer ?
#
loop_
_entity_poly.entity_id
_entity_poly.type
_entity_poly.pdbx_seq_one_letter_code
_entity_poly.pdbx_strand_id
1 'polypeptide(L)'
;MTSDINAWAMANGCVRVYSGLMDLMTDNEIEGVLGHELGHVSLGHSRKAMQTAYATLAARDAISATSGVAAQLSQSQLGDLAEGVINSAFSRSQESDADDFSYDLLKKTRD
;
A
#
# COMPACT_ATOMS: atom_id res chain seq x y z
N MET A 1 -16.88 -14.14 -4.80
CA MET A 1 -15.93 -14.14 -3.68
C MET A 1 -14.59 -14.59 -4.27
N THR A 2 -13.51 -13.82 -4.09
CA THR A 2 -12.16 -14.17 -4.56
C THR A 2 -11.49 -15.11 -3.55
N SER A 3 -10.71 -16.07 -4.04
CA SER A 3 -9.89 -16.98 -3.22
C SER A 3 -8.55 -16.39 -2.80
N ASP A 4 -8.23 -15.17 -3.25
CA ASP A 4 -6.94 -14.55 -2.94
C ASP A 4 -6.87 -14.15 -1.47
N ILE A 5 -5.72 -14.40 -0.86
CA ILE A 5 -5.42 -14.10 0.55
C ILE A 5 -4.67 -12.76 0.57
N ASN A 6 -5.39 -11.65 0.77
CA ASN A 6 -4.78 -10.32 0.79
C ASN A 6 -5.63 -9.27 1.52
N ALA A 7 -4.97 -8.22 2.03
CA ALA A 7 -5.58 -6.96 2.45
C ALA A 7 -4.60 -5.82 2.15
N TRP A 8 -5.12 -4.63 1.85
CA TRP A 8 -4.28 -3.44 1.65
C TRP A 8 -5.03 -2.15 1.94
N ALA A 9 -4.30 -1.13 2.40
CA ALA A 9 -4.87 0.16 2.72
C ALA A 9 -4.45 1.29 1.76
N MET A 10 -5.43 2.06 1.32
CA MET A 10 -5.24 3.28 0.54
C MET A 10 -4.84 4.45 1.44
N ALA A 11 -4.10 5.39 0.87
CA ALA A 11 -3.65 6.61 1.57
C ALA A 11 -4.78 7.51 2.11
N ASN A 12 -6.05 7.27 1.72
CA ASN A 12 -7.23 7.95 2.24
C ASN A 12 -7.88 7.23 3.44
N GLY A 13 -7.27 6.17 3.96
CA GLY A 13 -7.80 5.38 5.09
C GLY A 13 -8.77 4.27 4.70
N CYS A 14 -9.03 4.05 3.40
CA CYS A 14 -9.83 2.90 2.97
C CYS A 14 -8.98 1.63 2.98
N VAL A 15 -9.39 0.65 3.79
CA VAL A 15 -8.80 -0.70 3.79
C VAL A 15 -9.68 -1.62 2.95
N ARG A 16 -9.06 -2.42 2.08
CA ARG A 16 -9.73 -3.49 1.32
C ARG A 16 -9.31 -4.84 1.88
N VAL A 17 -10.29 -5.71 2.10
CA VAL A 17 -10.10 -7.05 2.66
C VAL A 17 -10.69 -8.07 1.70
N TYR A 18 -9.93 -9.09 1.34
CA TYR A 18 -10.35 -10.10 0.38
C TYR A 18 -11.07 -11.25 1.10
N SER A 19 -12.10 -11.81 0.48
CA SER A 19 -12.90 -12.89 1.08
C SER A 19 -12.06 -14.13 1.44
N GLY A 20 -11.05 -14.47 0.62
CA GLY A 20 -10.15 -15.59 0.92
C GLY A 20 -9.30 -15.39 2.18
N LEU A 21 -8.97 -14.14 2.54
CA LEU A 21 -8.33 -13.82 3.81
C LEU A 21 -9.28 -14.07 4.99
N MET A 22 -10.54 -13.61 4.83
CA MET A 22 -11.59 -13.77 5.85
C MET A 22 -11.96 -15.24 6.09
N ASP A 23 -11.93 -16.06 5.04
CA ASP A 23 -12.22 -17.50 5.15
C ASP A 23 -11.08 -18.28 5.85
N LEU A 24 -9.86 -17.74 5.85
CA LEU A 24 -8.66 -18.40 6.38
C LEU A 24 -8.35 -18.02 7.84
N MET A 25 -8.59 -16.77 8.21
CA MET A 25 -8.14 -16.19 9.48
C MET A 25 -9.28 -16.06 10.49
N THR A 26 -8.93 -16.17 11.77
CA THR A 26 -9.84 -15.84 12.88
C THR A 26 -10.02 -14.32 13.00
N ASP A 27 -11.09 -13.89 13.68
CA ASP A 27 -11.36 -12.46 13.93
C ASP A 27 -10.14 -11.74 14.53
N ASN A 28 -9.45 -12.36 15.50
CA ASN A 28 -8.27 -11.78 16.14
C ASN A 28 -7.08 -11.62 15.18
N GLU A 29 -6.91 -12.55 14.24
CA GLU A 29 -5.85 -12.48 13.22
C GLU A 29 -6.18 -11.42 12.17
N ILE A 30 -7.45 -11.32 11.76
CA ILE A 30 -7.95 -10.28 10.87
C ILE A 30 -7.75 -8.90 11.51
N GLU A 31 -8.08 -8.74 12.79
CA GLU A 31 -7.83 -7.50 13.54
C GLU A 31 -6.35 -7.09 13.53
N GLY A 32 -5.42 -8.06 13.66
CA GLY A 32 -3.98 -7.80 13.59
C GLY A 32 -3.53 -7.32 12.22
N VAL A 33 -4.00 -7.96 11.15
CA VAL A 33 -3.72 -7.55 9.77
C VAL A 33 -4.29 -6.16 9.50
N LEU A 34 -5.54 -5.90 9.91
CA LEU A 34 -6.17 -4.60 9.76
C LEU A 34 -5.46 -3.49 10.54
N GLY A 35 -5.00 -3.79 11.76
CA GLY A 35 -4.22 -2.85 12.57
C GLY A 35 -2.88 -2.49 11.91
N HIS A 36 -2.21 -3.47 11.32
CA HIS A 36 -0.96 -3.28 10.58
C HIS A 36 -1.17 -2.39 9.34
N GLU A 37 -2.18 -2.71 8.54
CA GLU A 37 -2.57 -1.90 7.37
C GLU A 37 -2.97 -0.47 7.74
N LEU A 38 -3.67 -0.29 8.86
CA LEU A 38 -4.01 1.03 9.39
C LEU A 38 -2.77 1.78 9.89
N GLY A 39 -1.76 1.08 10.39
CA GLY A 39 -0.45 1.63 10.75
C GLY A 39 0.26 2.26 9.55
N HIS A 40 0.33 1.55 8.42
CA HIS A 40 0.90 2.09 7.19
C HIS A 40 0.22 3.37 6.70
N VAL A 41 -1.11 3.47 6.85
CA VAL A 41 -1.83 4.70 6.50
C VAL A 41 -1.60 5.80 7.52
N SER A 42 -1.76 5.50 8.81
CA SER A 42 -1.69 6.47 9.90
C SER A 42 -0.31 7.12 10.01
N LEU A 43 0.74 6.35 9.77
CA LEU A 43 2.13 6.81 9.75
C LEU A 43 2.54 7.41 8.40
N GLY A 44 1.65 7.40 7.41
CA GLY A 44 1.87 8.02 6.11
C GLY A 44 2.80 7.24 5.18
N HIS A 45 3.07 5.97 5.45
CA HIS A 45 3.90 5.10 4.62
C HIS A 45 3.33 4.98 3.20
N SER A 46 2.02 4.70 3.08
CA SER A 46 1.35 4.58 1.77
C SER A 46 1.36 5.91 1.00
N ARG A 47 1.20 7.03 1.70
CA ARG A 47 1.32 8.37 1.11
C ARG A 47 2.74 8.62 0.59
N LYS A 48 3.76 8.25 1.35
CA LYS A 48 5.16 8.44 0.96
C LYS A 48 5.54 7.55 -0.22
N ALA A 49 5.08 6.30 -0.22
CA ALA A 49 5.26 5.37 -1.35
C ALA A 49 4.66 5.97 -2.64
N MET A 50 3.42 6.46 -2.56
CA MET A 50 2.75 7.12 -3.68
C MET A 50 3.47 8.40 -4.14
N GLN A 51 3.95 9.24 -3.22
CA GLN A 51 4.73 10.43 -3.56
C GLN A 51 6.03 10.09 -4.32
N THR A 52 6.76 9.07 -3.85
CA THR A 52 7.99 8.60 -4.50
C THR A 52 7.71 8.04 -5.89
N ALA A 53 6.60 7.30 -6.02
CA ALA A 53 6.13 6.76 -7.29
C ALA A 53 5.84 7.89 -8.30
N TYR A 54 5.06 8.90 -7.91
CA TYR A 54 4.78 10.06 -8.77
C TYR A 54 6.04 10.86 -9.13
N ALA A 55 6.94 11.07 -8.18
CA ALA A 55 8.20 11.74 -8.45
C ALA A 55 9.05 10.99 -9.49
N THR A 56 9.04 9.65 -9.42
CA THR A 56 9.73 8.79 -10.39
C THR A 56 9.11 8.90 -11.78
N LEU A 57 7.78 8.93 -11.90
CA LEU A 57 7.10 9.18 -13.17
C LEU A 57 7.45 10.55 -13.75
N ALA A 58 7.33 11.61 -12.96
CA ALA A 58 7.63 12.96 -13.41
C ALA A 58 9.08 13.10 -13.91
N ALA A 59 10.03 12.45 -13.24
CA ALA A 59 11.43 12.41 -13.67
C ALA A 59 11.60 11.66 -15.01
N ARG A 60 10.92 10.53 -15.19
CA ARG A 60 10.96 9.74 -16.44
C ARG A 60 10.31 10.48 -17.60
N ASP A 61 9.19 11.15 -17.36
CA ASP A 61 8.51 11.99 -18.36
C ASP A 61 9.40 13.15 -18.82
N ALA A 62 10.08 13.82 -17.89
CA ALA A 62 11.01 14.89 -18.22
C ALA A 62 12.16 14.40 -19.13
N ILE A 63 12.70 13.21 -18.85
CA ILE A 63 13.73 12.58 -19.70
C ILE A 63 13.16 12.24 -21.08
N SER A 64 11.97 11.63 -21.13
CA SER A 64 11.33 11.22 -22.40
C SER A 64 10.94 12.41 -23.28
N ALA A 65 10.57 13.55 -22.68
CA ALA A 65 10.28 14.78 -23.40
C ALA A 65 11.52 15.31 -24.14
N THR A 66 12.73 15.05 -23.63
CA THR A 66 13.99 15.43 -24.30
C THR A 66 14.43 14.45 -25.41
N SER A 67 13.90 13.22 -25.44
CA SER A 67 14.30 12.18 -26.39
C SER A 67 13.39 12.03 -27.63
N GLY A 68 12.31 12.81 -27.73
CA GLY A 68 11.39 12.82 -28.89
C GLY A 68 10.38 11.66 -28.92
N VAL A 69 10.39 10.78 -27.92
CA VAL A 69 9.48 9.61 -27.82
C VAL A 69 8.27 9.96 -26.95
N ALA A 70 7.47 10.96 -27.33
CA ALA A 70 6.43 11.50 -26.46
C ALA A 70 5.09 10.71 -26.46
N ALA A 71 4.86 9.81 -27.42
CA ALA A 71 3.51 9.32 -27.71
C ALA A 71 3.15 7.92 -27.14
N GLN A 72 4.10 7.11 -26.69
CA GLN A 72 3.84 5.73 -26.22
C GLN A 72 3.78 5.56 -24.69
N LEU A 73 4.02 6.60 -23.89
CA LEU A 73 4.23 6.49 -22.44
C LEU A 73 2.94 6.43 -21.59
N SER A 74 1.80 6.91 -22.08
CA SER A 74 0.70 7.32 -21.19
C SER A 74 -0.09 6.19 -20.51
N GLN A 75 -0.15 4.98 -21.07
CA GLN A 75 -0.96 3.90 -20.47
C GLN A 75 -0.12 2.84 -19.76
N SER A 76 1.02 2.42 -20.35
CA SER A 76 1.87 1.40 -19.73
C SER A 76 2.52 1.90 -18.44
N GLN A 77 3.00 3.14 -18.41
CA GLN A 77 3.68 3.66 -17.21
C GLN A 77 2.74 3.92 -16.04
N LEU A 78 1.50 4.32 -16.33
CA LEU A 78 0.46 4.46 -15.31
C LEU A 78 0.04 3.10 -14.75
N GLY A 79 -0.02 2.07 -15.60
CA GLY A 79 -0.24 0.69 -15.18
C GLY A 79 0.89 0.15 -14.30
N ASP A 80 2.13 0.25 -14.76
CA ASP A 80 3.32 -0.20 -14.02
C ASP A 80 3.49 0.56 -12.69
N LEU A 81 3.13 1.85 -12.67
CA LEU A 81 3.14 2.63 -11.43
C LEU A 81 2.07 2.15 -10.46
N ALA A 82 0.84 1.98 -10.94
CA ALA A 82 -0.26 1.51 -10.10
C ALA A 82 0.08 0.13 -9.50
N GLU A 83 0.62 -0.77 -10.32
CA GLU A 83 1.06 -2.08 -9.88
C GLU A 83 2.24 -2.02 -8.90
N GLY A 84 3.22 -1.13 -9.13
CA GLY A 84 4.37 -0.94 -8.24
C GLY A 84 4.02 -0.27 -6.91
N VAL A 85 2.98 0.56 -6.86
CA VAL A 85 2.46 1.15 -5.61
C VAL A 85 1.61 0.15 -4.85
N ILE A 86 0.79 -0.66 -5.54
CA ILE A 86 0.00 -1.71 -4.90
C ILE A 86 0.91 -2.80 -4.33
N ASN A 87 1.99 -3.16 -5.04
CA ASN A 87 2.99 -4.12 -4.58
C ASN A 87 4.19 -3.45 -3.89
N SER A 88 4.08 -2.19 -3.44
CA SER A 88 5.23 -1.48 -2.89
C SER A 88 5.68 -2.16 -1.59
N ALA A 89 6.87 -2.75 -1.61
CA ALA A 89 7.50 -3.24 -0.40
C ALA A 89 7.90 -2.05 0.47
N PHE A 90 7.36 -1.96 1.69
CA PHE A 90 7.82 -0.96 2.64
C PHE A 90 9.18 -1.35 3.21
N SER A 91 9.93 -0.36 3.69
CA SER A 91 11.21 -0.61 4.34
C SER A 91 11.01 -1.34 5.67
N ARG A 92 12.01 -2.10 6.14
CA ARG A 92 11.91 -2.83 7.41
C ARG A 92 11.52 -1.95 8.60
N SER A 93 11.95 -0.69 8.64
CA SER A 93 11.55 0.24 9.70
C SER A 93 10.06 0.57 9.61
N GLN A 94 9.53 0.78 8.41
CA GLN A 94 8.11 1.06 8.21
C GLN A 94 7.22 -0.12 8.59
N GLU A 95 7.67 -1.34 8.31
CA GLU A 95 7.00 -2.58 8.75
C GLU A 95 7.00 -2.67 10.28
N SER A 96 8.14 -2.41 10.94
CA SER A 96 8.22 -2.41 12.41
C SER A 96 7.34 -1.33 13.04
N ASP A 97 7.31 -0.12 12.49
CA ASP A 97 6.46 0.96 13.01
C ASP A 97 4.96 0.62 12.83
N ALA A 98 4.58 -0.06 11.73
CA ALA A 98 3.21 -0.52 11.50
C ALA A 98 2.80 -1.65 12.46
N ASP A 99 3.70 -2.58 12.75
CA ASP A 99 3.50 -3.63 13.75
C ASP A 99 3.31 -3.06 15.16
N ASP A 100 4.17 -2.11 15.56
CA ASP A 100 4.07 -1.43 16.86
C ASP A 100 2.74 -0.66 16.99
N PHE A 101 2.33 0.03 15.92
CA PHE A 101 1.04 0.71 15.87
C PHE A 101 -0.14 -0.29 16.02
N SER A 102 -0.09 -1.41 15.30
CA SER A 102 -1.12 -2.45 15.37
C SER A 102 -1.23 -3.02 16.78
N TYR A 103 -0.09 -3.34 17.40
CA TYR A 103 -0.03 -3.84 18.77
C TYR A 103 -0.65 -2.85 19.77
N ASP A 104 -0.28 -1.57 19.69
CA ASP A 104 -0.81 -0.52 20.56
C ASP A 104 -2.31 -0.29 20.35
N LEU A 105 -2.79 -0.38 19.11
CA LEU A 105 -4.20 -0.27 18.79
C LEU A 105 -4.99 -1.43 19.41
N LEU A 106 -4.55 -2.67 19.19
CA LEU A 106 -5.18 -3.88 19.73
C LEU A 106 -5.21 -3.90 21.24
N LYS A 107 -4.16 -3.37 21.89
CA LYS A 107 -4.12 -3.26 23.35
C LYS A 107 -5.19 -2.30 23.85
N LYS A 108 -5.35 -1.13 23.21
CA LYS A 108 -6.34 -0.11 23.60
C LYS A 108 -7.78 -0.54 23.36
N THR A 109 -8.06 -1.36 22.35
CA THR A 109 -9.43 -1.84 22.06
C THR A 109 -9.84 -3.04 22.90
N ARG A 110 -8.92 -3.65 23.64
CA ARG A 110 -9.16 -4.83 24.50
C ARG A 110 -9.22 -4.50 25.99
N ASP A 111 -8.95 -3.25 26.38
CA ASP A 111 -9.12 -2.71 27.73
C ASP A 111 -10.48 -2.00 27.89
#